data_AF-K1UV55-F1
#
_entry.id   AF-K1UV55-F1
#
_cell.length_a   1.000
_cell.length_b   1.000
_cell.length_c   1.000
_cell.angle_alpha   90.00
_cell.angle_beta   90.00
_cell.angle_gamma   90.00
#
_symmetry.space_group_name_H-M   'P 1'
#
loop_
_entity.id
_entity.type
_entity.pdbx_description
1 polymer ?
#
loop_
_entity_poly.entity_id
_entity_poly.type
_entity_poly.pdbx_seq_one_letter_code
_entity_poly.pdbx_strand_id
1 'polypeptide(L)'
;RYTKKTEDEIIESLRPDYVDGITLLGGEPFEPENQRELVKLLRRIKKELPQKTVWSFSGFTYEELTGDSRAVCEVTKEMLSMLDVLVDGEFVEAKRNISLRFRGSENQRLIDMNKTRKEGKIVLWDK
;
A
#
# COMPACT_ATOMS: atom_id res chain seq x y z
N ARG A 1 -8.42 -8.71 -17.73
CA ARG A 1 -9.49 -8.15 -16.87
C ARG A 1 -9.33 -8.76 -15.48
N TYR A 2 -9.49 -7.97 -14.43
CA TYR A 2 -9.58 -8.48 -13.06
C TYR A 2 -10.88 -9.27 -12.91
N THR A 3 -10.80 -10.52 -12.46
CA THR A 3 -11.95 -11.43 -12.33
C THR A 3 -11.90 -12.15 -11.00
N LYS A 4 -13.01 -12.77 -10.58
CA LYS A 4 -13.03 -13.62 -9.40
C LYS A 4 -11.97 -14.73 -9.45
N LYS A 5 -11.76 -15.35 -10.62
CA LYS A 5 -10.70 -16.37 -10.81
C LYS A 5 -9.31 -15.81 -10.51
N THR A 6 -9.02 -14.59 -11.00
CA THR A 6 -7.76 -13.90 -10.72
C THR A 6 -7.60 -13.60 -9.23
N GLU A 7 -8.67 -13.17 -8.57
CA GLU A 7 -8.67 -12.95 -7.12
C GLU A 7 -8.40 -14.24 -6.34
N ASP A 8 -9.03 -15.35 -6.74
CA ASP A 8 -8.78 -16.67 -6.15
C ASP A 8 -7.32 -17.10 -6.32
N GLU A 9 -6.74 -16.90 -7.51
CA GLU A 9 -5.32 -17.18 -7.78
C GLU A 9 -4.37 -16.34 -6.91
N ILE A 10 -4.71 -15.06 -6.65
CA ILE A 10 -3.95 -14.19 -5.74
C ILE A 10 -4.00 -14.73 -4.31
N ILE A 11 -5.19 -15.08 -3.81
CA ILE A 11 -5.36 -15.61 -2.45
C ILE A 11 -4.57 -16.91 -2.28
N GLU A 12 -4.68 -17.85 -3.21
CA GLU A 12 -3.95 -19.11 -3.14
C GLU A 12 -2.43 -18.90 -3.21
N SER A 13 -1.95 -17.95 -4.02
CA SER A 13 -0.52 -17.60 -4.09
C SER A 13 0.00 -16.98 -2.80
N LEU A 14 -0.87 -16.36 -1.99
CA LEU A 14 -0.51 -15.78 -0.70
C LEU A 14 -0.53 -16.79 0.45
N ARG A 15 -1.17 -17.96 0.29
CA ARG A 15 -1.29 -18.97 1.36
C ARG A 15 0.05 -19.50 1.89
N PRO A 16 1.06 -19.84 1.06
CA PRO A 16 2.28 -20.45 1.55
C PRO A 16 2.98 -19.60 2.62
N ASP A 17 3.50 -20.24 3.67
CA ASP A 17 4.06 -19.53 4.84
C ASP A 17 5.31 -18.70 4.51
N TYR A 18 6.04 -19.05 3.44
CA TYR A 18 7.21 -18.30 2.97
C TYR A 18 6.85 -17.01 2.21
N VAL A 19 5.56 -16.73 1.99
CA VAL A 19 5.10 -15.48 1.39
C VAL A 19 4.66 -14.53 2.52
N ASP A 20 5.41 -13.46 2.74
CA ASP A 20 5.10 -12.49 3.81
C ASP A 20 3.79 -11.73 3.59
N GLY A 21 3.39 -11.55 2.33
CA GLY A 21 2.15 -10.90 1.96
C GLY A 21 2.17 -10.32 0.55
N ILE A 22 1.44 -9.23 0.35
CA ILE A 22 1.25 -8.59 -0.95
C ILE A 22 1.78 -7.16 -0.95
N THR A 23 2.32 -6.73 -2.09
CA THR A 23 2.64 -5.32 -2.34
C THR A 23 1.78 -4.84 -3.51
N LEU A 24 1.13 -3.68 -3.34
CA LEU A 24 0.39 -2.98 -4.40
C LEU A 24 1.33 -2.00 -5.11
N LEU A 25 1.52 -2.19 -6.42
CA LEU A 25 2.43 -1.42 -7.26
C LEU A 25 1.98 -1.41 -8.73
N GLY A 26 2.67 -0.61 -9.56
CA GLY A 26 2.26 -0.28 -10.93
C GLY A 26 1.13 0.76 -10.91
N GLY A 27 0.62 1.16 -12.08
CA GLY A 27 -0.45 2.18 -12.19
C GLY A 27 -0.32 3.29 -11.14
N GLU A 28 -1.42 3.62 -10.46
CA GLU A 28 -1.39 4.30 -9.18
C GLU A 28 -2.47 3.66 -8.27
N PRO A 29 -2.10 2.90 -7.21
CA PRO A 29 -3.06 2.19 -6.37
C PRO A 29 -4.13 3.10 -5.75
N PHE A 30 -3.79 4.36 -5.49
CA PHE A 30 -4.70 5.35 -4.92
C PHE A 30 -5.47 6.18 -5.96
N GLU A 31 -5.51 5.78 -7.23
CA GLU A 31 -6.56 6.29 -8.12
C GLU A 31 -7.93 5.78 -7.66
N PRO A 32 -8.98 6.63 -7.58
CA PRO A 32 -10.29 6.22 -7.05
C PRO A 32 -10.88 4.96 -7.69
N GLU A 33 -10.66 4.73 -8.98
CA GLU A 33 -11.11 3.52 -9.69
C GLU A 33 -10.39 2.26 -9.20
N ASN A 34 -9.08 2.36 -8.95
CA ASN A 34 -8.28 1.24 -8.46
C ASN A 34 -8.63 0.92 -7.00
N GLN A 35 -8.81 1.93 -6.15
CA GLN A 35 -9.14 1.73 -4.74
C GLN A 35 -10.43 0.92 -4.55
N ARG A 36 -11.47 1.17 -5.36
CA ARG A 36 -12.77 0.48 -5.26
C ARG A 36 -12.67 -1.02 -5.50
N GLU A 37 -11.75 -1.45 -6.37
CA GLU A 37 -11.49 -2.88 -6.58
C GLU A 37 -10.47 -3.44 -5.59
N LEU A 38 -9.39 -2.70 -5.32
CA LEU A 38 -8.34 -3.11 -4.38
C LEU A 38 -8.88 -3.33 -2.97
N VAL A 39 -9.79 -2.49 -2.49
CA VAL A 39 -10.39 -2.64 -1.16
C VAL A 39 -11.16 -3.96 -1.03
N LYS A 40 -11.79 -4.46 -2.10
CA LYS A 40 -12.46 -5.77 -2.08
C LYS A 40 -11.45 -6.90 -1.87
N LEU A 41 -10.34 -6.87 -2.62
CA LEU A 41 -9.23 -7.82 -2.48
C LEU A 41 -8.62 -7.74 -1.07
N LEU A 42 -8.33 -6.54 -0.57
CA LEU A 42 -7.70 -6.34 0.72
C LEU A 42 -8.59 -6.82 1.88
N ARG A 43 -9.90 -6.56 1.82
CA ARG A 43 -10.88 -7.12 2.79
C ARG A 43 -10.80 -8.64 2.81
N ARG A 44 -10.73 -9.27 1.63
CA ARG A 44 -10.64 -10.73 1.51
C ARG A 44 -9.33 -11.26 2.06
N ILE A 45 -8.20 -10.63 1.74
CA ILE A 45 -6.88 -10.97 2.31
C ILE A 45 -6.91 -10.86 3.84
N LYS A 46 -7.37 -9.74 4.41
CA LYS A 46 -7.42 -9.57 5.87
C LYS A 46 -8.38 -10.54 6.55
N LYS A 47 -9.42 -11.02 5.85
CA LYS A 47 -10.34 -12.05 6.35
C LYS A 47 -9.76 -13.46 6.30
N GLU A 48 -9.18 -13.86 5.18
CA GLU A 48 -8.73 -15.25 4.94
C GLU A 48 -7.29 -15.50 5.40
N LEU A 49 -6.45 -14.46 5.36
CA LEU A 49 -5.01 -14.52 5.61
C LEU A 49 -4.57 -13.33 6.49
N PRO A 50 -5.12 -13.19 7.72
CA PRO A 50 -4.91 -12.02 8.58
C PRO A 50 -3.44 -11.76 8.95
N GLN A 51 -2.59 -12.78 8.88
CA GLN A 51 -1.16 -12.71 9.14
C GLN A 51 -0.33 -12.09 8.00
N LYS A 52 -0.90 -11.98 6.79
CA LYS A 52 -0.17 -11.47 5.61
C LYS A 52 -0.09 -9.95 5.65
N THR A 53 1.12 -9.45 5.39
CA THR A 53 1.38 -8.01 5.31
C THR A 53 0.85 -7.42 4.01
N VAL A 54 0.44 -6.17 4.05
CA VAL A 54 0.03 -5.40 2.86
C VAL A 54 0.90 -4.16 2.75
N TRP A 55 1.68 -4.09 1.68
CA TRP A 55 2.46 -2.92 1.30
C TRP A 55 1.79 -2.20 0.13
N SER A 56 2.00 -0.89 0.00
CA SER A 56 1.59 -0.14 -1.19
C SER A 56 2.63 0.90 -1.56
N PHE A 57 2.95 1.00 -2.85
CA PHE A 57 3.70 2.12 -3.42
C PHE A 57 2.72 3.12 -4.01
N SER A 58 2.93 4.42 -3.77
CA SER A 58 2.09 5.48 -4.33
C SER A 58 2.96 6.69 -4.67
N GLY A 59 2.60 7.39 -5.75
CA GLY A 59 3.14 8.71 -6.05
C GLY A 59 2.63 9.78 -5.08
N PHE A 60 1.48 9.56 -4.45
CA PHE A 60 0.94 10.45 -3.43
C PHE A 60 1.68 10.29 -2.11
N THR A 61 1.75 11.38 -1.37
CA THR A 61 2.18 11.43 0.03
C THR A 61 1.04 11.02 0.96
N TYR A 62 1.38 10.54 2.16
CA TYR A 62 0.40 10.25 3.21
C TYR A 62 -0.53 11.44 3.50
N GLU A 63 0.01 12.66 3.47
CA GLU A 63 -0.73 13.90 3.66
C GLU A 63 -1.74 14.13 2.52
N GLU A 64 -1.38 13.86 1.27
CA GLU A 64 -2.33 13.90 0.15
C GLU A 64 -3.42 12.83 0.27
N LEU A 65 -3.08 11.63 0.76
CA LEU A 65 -4.03 10.53 0.94
C LEU A 65 -4.98 10.70 2.14
N THR A 66 -4.63 11.58 3.09
CA THR A 66 -5.43 11.85 4.29
C THR A 66 -6.06 13.25 4.33
N GLY A 67 -5.63 14.14 3.43
CA GLY A 67 -6.14 15.50 3.26
C GLY A 67 -7.23 15.61 2.19
N ASP A 68 -7.17 16.70 1.43
CA ASP A 68 -8.04 16.97 0.28
C ASP A 68 -7.21 16.91 -1.00
N SER A 69 -7.27 15.79 -1.70
CA SER A 69 -6.53 15.57 -2.94
C SER A 69 -7.34 14.71 -3.92
N ARG A 70 -6.89 14.67 -5.18
CA ARG A 70 -7.52 13.84 -6.23
C ARG A 70 -7.52 12.34 -5.92
N ALA A 71 -6.67 11.90 -4.99
CA ALA A 71 -6.60 10.51 -4.57
C ALA A 71 -7.73 10.15 -3.58
N VAL A 72 -8.29 11.12 -2.86
CA VAL A 72 -9.20 10.83 -1.77
C VAL A 72 -10.61 10.53 -2.30
N CYS A 73 -11.10 9.35 -1.99
CA CYS A 73 -12.44 8.88 -2.29
C CYS A 73 -13.07 8.15 -1.10
N GLU A 74 -14.27 7.62 -1.29
CA GLU A 74 -15.10 7.04 -0.23
C GLU A 74 -14.46 5.84 0.48
N VAL A 75 -13.45 5.20 -0.12
CA VAL A 75 -12.77 4.03 0.44
C VAL A 75 -11.30 4.28 0.83
N THR A 76 -10.75 5.49 0.66
CA THR A 76 -9.31 5.75 0.90
C THR A 76 -8.90 5.48 2.34
N LYS A 77 -9.69 5.95 3.31
CA LYS A 77 -9.43 5.70 4.74
C LYS A 77 -9.43 4.22 5.08
N GLU A 78 -10.35 3.47 4.48
CA GLU A 78 -10.44 2.02 4.68
C GLU A 78 -9.23 1.32 4.07
N MET A 79 -8.85 1.66 2.83
CA MET A 79 -7.68 1.12 2.17
C MET A 79 -6.41 1.36 3.00
N LEU A 80 -6.18 2.61 3.44
CA LEU A 80 -5.06 2.97 4.32
C LEU A 80 -5.05 2.19 5.64
N SER A 81 -6.23 1.88 6.20
CA SER A 81 -6.33 1.12 7.45
C SER A 81 -5.85 -0.32 7.32
N MET A 82 -5.87 -0.90 6.11
CA MET A 82 -5.44 -2.27 5.84
C MET A 82 -3.95 -2.38 5.48
N LEU A 83 -3.28 -1.25 5.23
CA LEU A 83 -1.84 -1.24 4.94
C LEU A 83 -1.02 -1.41 6.22
N ASP A 84 0.08 -2.16 6.07
CA ASP A 84 1.14 -2.34 7.05
C ASP A 84 2.30 -1.38 6.77
N VAL A 85 2.65 -1.19 5.49
CA VAL A 85 3.66 -0.20 5.04
C VAL A 85 3.16 0.56 3.82
N LEU A 86 3.31 1.89 3.84
CA LEU A 86 3.10 2.75 2.68
C LEU A 86 4.45 3.31 2.23
N VAL A 87 4.82 3.08 0.97
CA VAL A 87 5.94 3.78 0.32
C VAL A 87 5.34 4.94 -0.47
N ASP A 88 5.51 6.14 0.06
CA ASP A 88 4.82 7.33 -0.45
C ASP A 88 5.76 8.26 -1.23
N GLY A 89 5.18 9.08 -2.10
CA GLY A 89 5.88 10.06 -2.92
C GLY A 89 6.36 9.55 -4.29
N GLU A 90 6.32 10.45 -5.28
CA GLU A 90 6.77 10.19 -6.64
C GLU A 90 8.26 9.84 -6.73
N PHE A 91 8.64 9.09 -7.76
CA PHE A 91 10.05 8.90 -8.09
C PHE A 91 10.62 10.17 -8.73
N VAL A 92 11.71 10.69 -8.16
CA VAL A 92 12.38 11.89 -8.66
C VAL A 92 13.78 11.50 -9.13
N GLU A 93 14.04 11.59 -10.44
CA GLU A 93 15.32 11.15 -11.01
C GLU A 93 16.54 11.89 -10.44
N ALA A 94 16.41 13.18 -10.14
CA ALA A 94 17.47 13.97 -9.50
C ALA A 94 17.81 13.50 -8.07
N LYS A 95 16.90 12.75 -7.43
CA LYS A 95 17.05 12.17 -6.08
C LYS A 95 17.21 10.65 -6.14
N ARG A 96 17.49 10.10 -7.32
CA ARG A 96 17.65 8.66 -7.52
C ARG A 96 18.80 8.15 -6.67
N ASN A 97 18.51 7.16 -5.84
CA ASN A 97 19.51 6.53 -4.98
C ASN A 97 19.20 5.03 -4.86
N ILE A 98 20.04 4.22 -5.51
CA ILE A 98 19.85 2.76 -5.62
C ILE A 98 20.25 1.98 -4.36
N SER A 99 20.94 2.63 -3.40
CA SER A 99 21.27 1.98 -2.13
C SER A 99 20.13 2.06 -1.12
N LEU A 100 19.02 2.72 -1.46
CA LEU A 100 17.85 2.84 -0.59
C LEU A 100 17.07 1.52 -0.57
N ARG A 101 16.69 1.09 0.63
CA ARG A 101 15.88 -0.10 0.82
C ARG A 101 14.44 0.16 0.37
N PHE A 102 13.93 -0.68 -0.54
CA PHE A 102 12.55 -0.67 -1.04
C PHE A 102 12.04 0.67 -1.60
N ARG A 103 12.92 1.56 -2.05
CA ARG A 103 12.55 2.81 -2.76
C ARG A 103 13.65 3.22 -3.72
N GLY A 104 13.30 4.02 -4.73
CA GLY A 104 14.24 4.44 -5.77
C GLY A 104 14.75 5.87 -5.60
N SER A 105 14.06 6.69 -4.80
CA SER A 105 14.33 8.12 -4.69
C SER A 105 14.29 8.60 -3.23
N GLU A 106 15.17 9.53 -2.86
CA GLU A 106 15.35 9.99 -1.48
C GLU A 106 14.14 10.69 -0.87
N ASN A 107 13.26 11.27 -1.70
CA ASN A 107 12.02 11.88 -1.22
C ASN A 107 10.95 10.85 -0.82
N GLN A 108 11.08 9.59 -1.22
CA GLN A 108 10.07 8.59 -0.92
C GLN A 108 10.20 8.12 0.53
N ARG A 109 9.10 8.03 1.29
CA ARG A 109 9.15 7.60 2.69
C ARG A 109 8.54 6.20 2.82
N LEU A 110 9.21 5.32 3.57
CA LEU A 110 8.60 4.07 4.03
C LEU A 110 7.92 4.37 5.36
N ILE A 111 6.60 4.36 5.39
CA ILE A 111 5.79 4.70 6.56
C ILE A 111 5.25 3.42 7.18
N ASP A 112 5.52 3.22 8.47
CA ASP A 112 4.92 2.15 9.27
C ASP A 112 3.48 2.57 9.62
N MET A 113 2.52 2.00 8.90
CA MET A 113 1.12 2.41 9.00
C MET A 113 0.49 1.97 10.32
N ASN A 114 0.96 0.86 10.91
CA ASN A 114 0.51 0.38 12.20
C ASN A 114 0.95 1.32 13.33
N LYS A 115 2.24 1.68 13.38
CA LYS A 115 2.77 2.65 14.35
C LYS A 115 2.17 4.05 14.13
N THR A 116 2.03 4.48 12.88
CA THR A 116 1.44 5.79 12.54
C THR A 116 0.02 5.93 13.08
N ARG A 117 -0.84 4.91 12.90
CA ARG A 117 -2.20 4.89 13.48
C ARG A 117 -2.20 4.92 15.00
N LYS A 118 -1.28 4.19 15.64
CA LYS A 118 -1.18 4.10 17.10
C LYS A 118 -0.71 5.42 17.73
N GLU A 119 0.23 6.12 17.09
CA GLU A 119 0.84 7.33 17.63
C GLU A 119 0.16 8.63 17.17
N GLY A 120 -0.69 8.56 16.15
CA GLY A 120 -1.36 9.76 15.60
C GLY A 120 -0.43 10.70 14.84
N LYS A 121 0.79 10.24 14.51
CA LYS A 121 1.81 10.97 13.74
C LYS A 121 2.57 9.97 12.86
N ILE A 122 3.16 10.44 11.76
CA ILE A 122 3.94 9.59 10.85
C ILE A 122 5.11 8.96 11.61
N VAL A 123 5.21 7.64 11.53
CA VAL A 123 6.34 6.86 12.02
C VAL A 123 6.99 6.17 10.83
N LEU A 124 8.28 6.38 10.64
CA LEU A 124 9.03 5.75 9.55
C LEU A 124 9.28 4.28 9.86
N TRP A 125 9.23 3.46 8.83
CA TRP A 125 9.55 2.05 8.88
C TRP A 125 11.07 1.86 8.79
N ASP A 126 11.65 1.14 9.75
CA ASP A 126 13.09 1.04 9.99
C ASP A 126 13.59 -0.41 10.19
N LYS A 127 12.73 -1.40 9.92
CA LYS A 127 13.09 -2.82 9.98
C LYS A 127 13.85 -3.28 8.75
#